data_AF-A0A1D7W2J9-F1
#
_entry.id   AF-A0A1D7W2J9-F1
#
_cell.length_a   1.000
_cell.length_b   1.000
_cell.length_c   1.000
_cell.angle_alpha   90.00
_cell.angle_beta   90.00
_cell.angle_gamma   90.00
#
_symmetry.space_group_name_H-M   'P 1'
#
loop_
_entity.id
_entity.type
_entity.pdbx_description
1 polymer ?
#
loop_
_entity_poly.entity_id
_entity_poly.type
_entity_poly.pdbx_seq_one_letter_code
_entity_poly.pdbx_strand_id
1 'polypeptide(L)'
;MHAVAPDAHGRGLGGDELEAREFDALYIAAALAATQSFEDGPADIQEPSPRAVVAYDAPDATAGEELVDGFDLLSLPEVDVTSIVSIHIDEVEVWEEAAKIGADGGHEAAEDHLGDSDLLWYDATELPELLRERS
;
A
#
# COMPACT_ATOMS: atom_id res chain seq x y z
N MET A 1 7.85 -6.66 -5.09
CA MET A 1 6.88 -5.74 -4.46
C MET A 1 6.70 -4.57 -5.42
N HIS A 2 5.49 -4.01 -5.51
CA HIS A 2 5.23 -2.82 -6.31
C HIS A 2 5.23 -1.58 -5.40
N ALA A 3 5.77 -0.48 -5.88
CA ALA A 3 5.66 0.82 -5.21
C ALA A 3 5.12 1.84 -6.21
N VAL A 4 4.38 2.82 -5.73
CA VAL A 4 3.87 3.93 -6.55
C VAL A 4 4.67 5.17 -6.19
N ALA A 5 5.14 5.90 -7.19
CA ALA A 5 5.87 7.14 -6.98
C ALA A 5 5.38 8.21 -7.97
N PRO A 6 5.51 9.52 -7.64
CA PRO A 6 5.36 10.57 -8.64
C PRO A 6 6.31 10.32 -9.81
N ASP A 7 5.93 10.70 -11.03
CA ASP A 7 6.78 10.58 -12.21
C ASP A 7 8.04 11.46 -12.14
N ALA A 8 8.88 11.43 -13.17
CA ALA A 8 10.10 12.24 -13.20
C ALA A 8 9.84 13.76 -13.07
N HIS A 9 8.68 14.25 -13.51
CA HIS A 9 8.31 15.65 -13.35
C HIS A 9 7.87 15.95 -11.92
N GLY A 10 7.01 15.11 -11.34
CA GLY A 10 6.53 15.18 -9.97
C GLY A 10 7.67 15.12 -8.95
N ARG A 11 8.65 14.23 -9.15
CA ARG A 11 9.86 14.14 -8.30
C ARG A 11 10.77 15.38 -8.41
N GLY A 12 10.61 16.18 -9.46
CA GLY A 12 11.33 17.45 -9.64
C GLY A 12 10.67 18.64 -8.94
N LEU A 13 9.48 18.46 -8.35
CA LEU A 13 8.80 19.46 -7.53
C LEU A 13 9.48 19.60 -6.15
N GLY A 14 9.09 20.60 -5.37
CA GLY A 14 9.62 20.77 -4.03
C GLY A 14 8.58 21.35 -3.07
N GLY A 15 8.84 21.19 -1.77
CA GLY A 15 7.92 21.64 -0.72
C GLY A 15 6.54 20.98 -0.84
N ASP A 16 5.49 21.75 -0.54
CA ASP A 16 4.10 21.30 -0.49
C ASP A 16 3.61 20.63 -1.80
N GLU A 17 4.16 21.00 -2.96
CA GLU A 17 3.79 20.41 -4.24
C GLU A 17 4.30 18.97 -4.39
N LEU A 18 5.51 18.68 -3.86
CA LEU A 18 6.03 17.32 -3.83
C LEU A 18 5.29 16.50 -2.78
N GLU A 19 5.06 17.06 -1.59
CA GLU A 19 4.32 16.40 -0.50
C GLU A 19 2.92 15.97 -0.95
N ALA A 20 2.19 16.84 -1.67
CA ALA A 20 0.89 16.49 -2.22
C ALA A 20 0.96 15.32 -3.21
N ARG A 21 2.02 15.25 -4.04
CA ARG A 21 2.20 14.14 -4.99
C ARG A 21 2.58 12.84 -4.29
N GLU A 22 3.39 12.89 -3.25
CA GLU A 22 3.71 11.72 -2.44
C GLU A 22 2.47 11.19 -1.71
N PHE A 23 1.61 12.09 -1.24
CA PHE A 23 0.32 11.74 -0.65
C PHE A 23 -0.62 11.08 -1.67
N ASP A 24 -0.74 11.62 -2.88
CA ASP A 24 -1.52 10.99 -3.95
C ASP A 24 -0.97 9.59 -4.31
N ALA A 25 0.36 9.42 -4.35
CA ALA A 25 0.99 8.13 -4.59
C ALA A 25 0.66 7.10 -3.48
N LEU A 26 0.62 7.54 -2.22
CA LEU A 26 0.19 6.72 -1.08
C LEU A 26 -1.26 6.24 -1.26
N TYR A 27 -2.18 7.13 -1.67
CA TYR A 27 -3.59 6.75 -1.92
C TYR A 27 -3.72 5.74 -3.05
N ILE A 28 -2.99 5.94 -4.15
CA ILE A 28 -2.98 4.98 -5.28
C ILE A 28 -2.44 3.62 -4.80
N ALA A 29 -1.35 3.62 -4.02
CA ALA A 29 -0.80 2.38 -3.46
C ALA A 29 -1.78 1.67 -2.51
N ALA A 30 -2.53 2.41 -1.69
CA ALA A 30 -3.57 1.86 -0.82
C ALA A 30 -4.75 1.26 -1.58
N ALA A 31 -5.15 1.86 -2.70
CA ALA A 31 -6.18 1.31 -3.58
C ALA A 31 -5.70 0.01 -4.24
N LEU A 32 -4.46 -0.02 -4.76
CA LEU A 32 -3.87 -1.24 -5.32
C LEU A 32 -3.76 -2.36 -4.28
N ALA A 33 -3.37 -2.01 -3.05
CA ALA A 33 -3.30 -2.97 -1.94
C ALA A 33 -4.69 -3.52 -1.59
N ALA A 34 -5.76 -2.71 -1.67
CA ALA A 34 -7.13 -3.14 -1.42
C ALA A 34 -7.58 -4.22 -2.41
N THR A 35 -7.32 -4.03 -3.71
CA THR A 35 -7.60 -5.07 -4.72
C THR A 35 -6.79 -6.34 -4.42
N GLN A 36 -5.47 -6.20 -4.16
CA GLN A 36 -4.60 -7.34 -3.87
C GLN A 36 -4.98 -8.13 -2.61
N SER A 37 -5.62 -7.49 -1.62
CA SER A 37 -6.11 -8.14 -0.40
C SER A 37 -7.10 -9.27 -0.64
N PHE A 38 -7.79 -9.26 -1.78
CA PHE A 38 -8.81 -10.24 -2.16
C PHE A 38 -8.54 -10.93 -3.51
N GLU A 39 -7.38 -10.68 -4.15
CA GLU A 39 -7.00 -11.38 -5.37
C GLU A 39 -6.73 -12.87 -5.08
N ASP A 40 -7.36 -13.75 -5.88
CA ASP A 40 -7.16 -15.20 -5.79
C ASP A 40 -5.71 -15.56 -6.17
N GLY A 41 -4.91 -15.99 -5.18
CA GLY A 41 -3.62 -16.61 -5.41
C GLY A 41 -3.74 -17.98 -6.11
N PRO A 42 -2.62 -18.58 -6.56
CA PRO A 42 -2.64 -19.95 -7.08
C PRO A 42 -3.26 -20.91 -6.05
N ALA A 43 -4.11 -21.83 -6.56
CA ALA A 43 -5.16 -22.59 -5.88
C ALA A 43 -4.84 -23.35 -4.58
N ASP A 44 -3.63 -23.30 -4.05
CA ASP A 44 -3.26 -24.02 -2.84
C ASP A 44 -3.29 -23.19 -1.55
N ILE A 45 -2.97 -21.89 -1.53
CA ILE A 45 -3.02 -21.08 -0.29
C ILE A 45 -2.77 -19.59 -0.58
N GLN A 46 -3.83 -18.79 -0.64
CA GLN A 46 -3.75 -17.38 -0.25
C GLN A 46 -5.14 -17.00 0.28
N GLU A 47 -5.29 -17.00 1.60
CA GLU A 47 -6.47 -16.41 2.24
C GLU A 47 -6.39 -14.88 2.09
N PRO A 48 -7.54 -14.19 2.06
CA PRO A 48 -7.57 -12.73 2.08
C PRO A 48 -6.70 -12.18 3.22
N SER A 49 -5.98 -11.08 2.96
CA SER A 49 -5.07 -10.46 3.93
C SER A 49 -5.33 -8.96 4.04
N PRO A 50 -5.24 -8.36 5.24
CA PRO A 50 -5.32 -6.90 5.39
C PRO A 50 -4.24 -6.19 4.57
N ARG A 51 -4.51 -4.93 4.23
CA ARG A 51 -3.58 -4.06 3.51
C ARG A 51 -2.42 -3.66 4.42
N ALA A 52 -1.25 -3.59 3.81
CA ALA A 52 -0.09 -2.91 4.37
C ALA A 52 0.56 -2.07 3.27
N VAL A 53 0.61 -0.76 3.47
CA VAL A 53 1.25 0.19 2.57
C VAL A 53 2.42 0.84 3.30
N VAL A 54 3.59 0.83 2.66
CA VAL A 54 4.83 1.28 3.28
C VAL A 54 5.35 2.48 2.50
N ALA A 55 5.56 3.59 3.20
CA ALA A 55 6.32 4.71 2.65
C ALA A 55 7.81 4.35 2.69
N TYR A 56 8.48 4.41 1.55
CA TYR A 56 9.81 3.84 1.36
C TYR A 56 10.70 4.76 0.52
N ASP A 57 11.91 5.02 1.02
CA ASP A 57 12.93 5.77 0.31
C ASP A 57 13.59 4.89 -0.77
N ALA A 58 12.96 4.81 -1.94
CA ALA A 58 13.46 4.03 -3.05
C ALA A 58 14.75 4.64 -3.64
N PRO A 59 15.73 3.81 -4.05
CA PRO A 59 16.89 4.32 -4.78
C PRO A 59 16.49 5.05 -6.07
N ASP A 60 17.13 6.18 -6.38
CA ASP A 60 16.87 6.97 -7.60
C ASP A 60 16.95 6.16 -8.91
N ALA A 61 17.76 5.09 -8.91
CA ALA A 61 17.97 4.22 -10.08
C ALA A 61 16.87 3.16 -10.24
N THR A 62 15.84 3.16 -9.40
CA THR A 62 14.75 2.18 -9.47
C THR A 62 13.98 2.37 -10.78
N ALA A 63 13.89 1.28 -11.55
CA ALA A 63 13.12 1.30 -12.79
C ALA A 63 11.63 1.41 -12.49
N GLY A 64 10.97 2.29 -13.23
CA GLY A 64 9.52 2.47 -13.20
C GLY A 64 8.93 2.45 -14.59
N GLU A 65 7.65 2.07 -14.68
CA GLU A 65 6.82 2.26 -15.85
C GLU A 65 5.61 3.12 -15.50
N GLU A 66 5.07 3.85 -16.47
CA GLU A 66 3.90 4.69 -16.23
C GLU A 66 2.71 3.83 -15.79
N LEU A 67 2.12 4.17 -14.63
CA LEU A 67 0.90 3.55 -14.13
C LEU A 67 -0.33 4.35 -14.59
N VAL A 68 -0.28 5.65 -14.36
CA VAL A 68 -1.29 6.65 -14.70
C VAL A 68 -0.59 8.00 -14.86
N ASP A 69 -1.23 8.96 -15.51
CA ASP A 69 -0.66 10.30 -15.72
C ASP A 69 -0.09 10.90 -14.42
N GLY A 70 1.21 11.18 -14.44
CA GLY A 70 1.95 11.75 -13.30
C GLY A 70 2.48 10.75 -12.27
N PHE A 71 2.28 9.43 -12.44
CA PHE A 71 2.71 8.40 -11.49
C PHE A 71 3.30 7.17 -12.17
N ASP A 72 4.42 6.70 -11.62
CA ASP A 72 5.13 5.49 -12.06
C ASP A 72 4.84 4.32 -11.09
N LEU A 73 4.69 3.12 -11.63
CA LEU A 73 4.80 1.86 -10.89
C LEU A 73 6.26 1.40 -10.88
N LEU A 74 6.84 1.32 -9.70
CA LEU A 74 8.20 0.85 -9.49
C LEU A 74 8.21 -0.63 -9.12
N SER A 75 9.15 -1.37 -9.71
CA SER A 75 9.41 -2.77 -9.33
C SER A 75 10.56 -2.84 -8.32
N LEU A 76 10.22 -3.17 -7.07
CA LEU A 76 11.20 -3.37 -6.00
C LEU A 76 11.45 -4.88 -5.81
N PRO A 77 12.63 -5.40 -6.22
CA PRO A 77 12.95 -6.82 -6.07
C PRO A 77 13.22 -7.21 -4.61
N GLU A 78 13.72 -6.26 -3.81
CA GLU A 78 14.00 -6.41 -2.39
C GLU A 78 13.70 -5.08 -1.70
N VAL A 79 13.28 -5.14 -0.43
CA VAL A 79 12.98 -3.98 0.41
C VAL A 79 13.98 -3.94 1.55
N ASP A 80 14.71 -2.83 1.65
CA ASP A 80 15.55 -2.55 2.82
C ASP A 80 14.68 -1.99 3.94
N VAL A 81 14.49 -2.76 5.01
CA VAL A 81 13.66 -2.31 6.15
C VAL A 81 14.15 -1.01 6.79
N THR A 82 15.41 -0.63 6.58
CA THR A 82 15.98 0.62 7.10
C THR A 82 15.63 1.85 6.27
N SER A 83 15.12 1.65 5.05
CA SER A 83 14.60 2.69 4.15
C SER A 83 13.09 2.87 4.27
N ILE A 84 12.44 2.15 5.19
CA ILE A 84 11.03 2.37 5.52
C ILE A 84 10.91 3.63 6.37
N VAL A 85 10.03 4.54 5.96
CA VAL A 85 9.76 5.81 6.64
C VAL A 85 8.55 5.69 7.55
N SER A 86 7.47 5.08 7.05
CA SER A 86 6.26 4.84 7.82
C SER A 86 5.47 3.67 7.25
N ILE A 87 4.57 3.12 8.07
CA ILE A 87 3.76 1.95 7.77
C ILE A 87 2.30 2.33 7.96
N HIS A 88 1.46 1.94 7.00
CA HIS A 88 0.03 2.19 7.00
C HIS A 88 -0.71 0.86 6.88
N ILE A 89 -1.56 0.54 7.85
CA ILE A 89 -2.29 -0.74 7.90
C ILE A 89 -3.76 -0.50 8.24
N ASP A 90 -4.61 -1.46 7.87
CA ASP A 90 -6.03 -1.40 8.25
C ASP A 90 -6.21 -1.46 9.77
N GLU A 91 -7.22 -0.73 10.26
CA GLU A 91 -7.82 -1.01 11.57
C GLU A 91 -8.35 -2.45 11.58
N VAL A 92 -8.20 -3.14 12.72
CA VAL A 92 -8.59 -4.56 12.82
C VAL A 92 -10.08 -4.73 12.51
N GLU A 93 -10.91 -3.85 13.04
CA GLU A 93 -12.36 -3.85 12.85
C GLU A 93 -12.75 -3.61 11.37
N VAL A 94 -12.06 -2.69 10.69
CA VAL A 94 -12.27 -2.40 9.25
C VAL A 94 -11.93 -3.63 8.42
N TRP A 95 -10.80 -4.27 8.69
CA TRP A 95 -10.42 -5.49 8.00
C TRP A 95 -11.42 -6.63 8.25
N GLU A 96 -11.83 -6.85 9.50
CA GLU A 96 -12.80 -7.89 9.85
C GLU A 96 -14.15 -7.67 9.15
N GLU A 97 -14.59 -6.42 9.02
CA GLU A 97 -15.79 -6.08 8.27
C GLU A 97 -15.62 -6.35 6.77
N ALA A 98 -14.51 -5.92 6.16
CA ALA A 98 -14.20 -6.20 4.76
C ALA A 98 -14.16 -7.70 4.46
N ALA A 99 -13.48 -8.48 5.30
CA ALA A 99 -13.39 -9.94 5.15
C ALA A 99 -14.78 -10.60 5.19
N LYS A 100 -15.67 -10.11 6.06
CA LYS A 100 -17.06 -10.57 6.12
C LYS A 100 -17.85 -10.18 4.88
N ILE A 101 -17.71 -8.94 4.39
CA ILE A 101 -18.32 -8.49 3.14
C ILE A 101 -17.86 -9.37 1.98
N GLY A 102 -16.57 -9.68 1.89
CA GLY A 102 -16.00 -10.55 0.86
C GLY A 102 -16.60 -11.95 0.88
N ALA A 103 -16.76 -12.53 2.07
CA ALA A 103 -17.37 -13.85 2.25
C ALA A 103 -18.87 -13.90 1.93
N ASP A 104 -19.62 -12.84 2.25
CA ASP A 104 -21.08 -12.79 2.12
C ASP A 104 -21.56 -12.23 0.76
N GLY A 105 -20.80 -11.32 0.16
CA GLY A 105 -21.23 -10.46 -0.95
C GLY A 105 -20.27 -10.36 -2.14
N GLY A 106 -19.08 -10.96 -2.06
CA GLY A 106 -18.06 -10.95 -3.12
C GLY A 106 -16.97 -9.90 -2.91
N HIS A 107 -15.84 -10.09 -3.60
CA HIS A 107 -14.61 -9.32 -3.35
C HIS A 107 -14.73 -7.83 -3.71
N GLU A 108 -15.45 -7.47 -4.78
CA GLU A 108 -15.62 -6.06 -5.22
C GLU A 108 -16.17 -5.15 -4.10
N ALA A 109 -17.19 -5.59 -3.37
CA ALA A 109 -17.76 -4.82 -2.27
C ALA A 109 -16.82 -4.69 -1.06
N ALA A 110 -15.94 -5.67 -0.86
CA ALA A 110 -14.94 -5.64 0.20
C ALA A 110 -13.77 -4.73 -0.17
N GLU A 111 -13.35 -4.76 -1.44
CA GLU A 111 -12.36 -3.85 -2.02
C GLU A 111 -12.84 -2.40 -1.93
N ASP A 112 -14.08 -2.12 -2.31
CA ASP A 112 -14.70 -0.79 -2.18
C ASP A 112 -14.70 -0.31 -0.71
N HIS A 113 -15.08 -1.19 0.23
CA HIS A 113 -15.08 -0.86 1.66
C HIS A 113 -13.68 -0.51 2.19
N LEU A 114 -12.65 -1.26 1.78
CA LEU A 114 -11.27 -0.91 2.11
C LEU A 114 -10.83 0.38 1.43
N GLY A 115 -11.19 0.60 0.17
CA GLY A 115 -10.87 1.81 -0.60
C GLY A 115 -11.41 3.09 0.06
N ASP A 116 -12.58 3.01 0.70
CA ASP A 116 -13.21 4.12 1.42
C ASP A 116 -12.68 4.31 2.85
N SER A 117 -11.86 3.39 3.36
CA SER A 117 -11.37 3.38 4.74
C SER A 117 -9.94 3.89 4.85
N ASP A 118 -9.71 4.79 5.83
CA ASP A 118 -8.39 5.29 6.17
C ASP A 118 -7.49 4.19 6.77
N LEU A 119 -6.18 4.35 6.61
CA LEU A 119 -5.17 3.46 7.20
C LEU A 119 -4.58 4.08 8.47
N LEU A 120 -4.30 3.24 9.46
CA LEU A 120 -3.55 3.64 10.65
C LEU A 120 -2.08 3.87 10.29
N TRP A 121 -1.57 5.04 10.66
CA TRP A 121 -0.17 5.42 10.49
C TRP A 121 0.69 4.99 11.68
N TYR A 122 1.82 4.37 11.40
CA TYR A 122 2.85 3.99 12.37
C TYR A 122 4.23 4.44 11.90
N ASP A 123 5.07 4.80 12.86
CA ASP A 123 6.48 5.09 12.59
C ASP A 123 7.24 3.78 12.28
N ALA A 124 8.25 3.85 11.42
CA ALA A 124 9.06 2.68 11.05
C ALA A 124 9.70 1.98 12.26
N THR A 125 9.97 2.71 13.35
CA THR A 125 10.53 2.15 14.58
C THR A 125 9.55 1.25 15.34
N GLU A 126 8.25 1.33 15.05
CA GLU A 126 7.20 0.51 15.66
C GLU A 126 7.04 -0.85 14.94
N LEU A 127 7.68 -1.04 13.78
CA LEU A 127 7.60 -2.29 13.00
C LEU A 127 7.90 -3.56 13.83
N PRO A 128 8.95 -3.61 14.68
CA PRO A 128 9.23 -4.81 15.47
C PRO A 128 8.15 -5.11 16.53
N GLU A 129 7.38 -4.11 16.95
CA GLU A 129 6.24 -4.28 17.88
C GLU A 129 5.03 -4.81 17.13
N LEU A 130 4.68 -4.18 16.00
CA LEU A 130 3.59 -4.62 15.12
C LEU A 130 3.75 -6.09 14.68
N LEU A 131 4.97 -6.50 14.31
CA LEU A 131 5.26 -7.89 13.92
C LEU A 131 5.11 -8.89 15.08
N ARG A 132 5.33 -8.46 16.34
CA ARG A 132 5.15 -9.32 17.52
C ARG A 132 3.69 -9.44 17.94
N GLU A 133 2.89 -8.40 17.75
CA GLU A 133 1.46 -8.42 18.08
C GLU A 133 0.65 -9.27 17.11
N ARG A 134 1.17 -9.46 15.88
CA ARG A 134 0.52 -10.19 14.80
C ARG A 134 1.09 -11.59 14.54
N SER A 135 2.06 -12.05 15.35
CA SER A 135 2.68 -13.40 15.28
C SER A 135 2.06 -14.39 16.27
#